data_AF-A0A5N9CL83-F1
#
_entry.id   AF-A0A5N9CL83-F1
#
_cell.length_a   1.000
_cell.length_b   1.000
_cell.length_c   1.000
_cell.angle_alpha   90.00
_cell.angle_beta   90.00
_cell.angle_gamma   90.00
#
_symmetry.space_group_name_H-M   'P 1'
#
loop_
_entity.id
_entity.type
_entity.pdbx_description
1 polymer ?
#
loop_
_entity_poly.entity_id
_entity_poly.type
_entity_poly.pdbx_seq_one_letter_code
_entity_poly.pdbx_strand_id
1 'polypeptide(L)'
;NRLKSLNLNLPEGYRGEINLGIDSWMAEVFETLDRGFTLSIDYGELSKDLYSSKYSNGTLMCYNQHQYTNNPYQNIGSQDITSFVDFTSLMKAGEKQGFITQGYALQRRFLENLGFYSYLDSLDTKELSYARKELSRIAMKTLIDPDDYGDFKVLIQSKGIIKDIELLGFKN
;
A
#
# COMPACT_ATOMS: atom_id res chain seq x y z
N ASN A 1 4.59 -21.43 -9.95
CA ASN A 1 5.62 -20.37 -9.84
C ASN A 1 4.90 -19.02 -9.97
N ARG A 2 5.08 -18.11 -9.00
CA ARG A 2 4.38 -16.80 -8.88
C ARG A 2 4.43 -15.99 -10.18
N LEU A 3 5.59 -15.89 -10.81
CA LEU A 3 5.73 -15.15 -12.08
C LEU A 3 4.83 -15.68 -13.20
N LYS A 4 4.67 -17.02 -13.30
CA LYS A 4 3.76 -17.62 -14.29
C LYS A 4 2.30 -17.25 -14.04
N SER A 5 1.90 -17.11 -12.78
CA SER A 5 0.53 -16.73 -12.41
C SER A 5 0.20 -15.25 -12.68
N LEU A 6 1.22 -14.43 -12.92
CA LEU A 6 1.09 -13.01 -13.22
C LEU A 6 1.06 -12.73 -14.74
N ASN A 7 1.28 -13.74 -15.58
CA ASN A 7 1.28 -13.64 -17.05
C ASN A 7 2.19 -12.50 -17.58
N LEU A 8 3.39 -12.40 -17.02
CA LEU A 8 4.34 -11.33 -17.33
C LEU A 8 5.21 -11.68 -18.53
N ASN A 9 5.52 -10.68 -19.35
CA ASN A 9 6.54 -10.75 -20.39
C ASN A 9 7.67 -9.77 -20.03
N LEU A 10 8.73 -10.30 -19.39
CA LEU A 10 9.86 -9.50 -18.92
C LEU A 10 10.97 -9.51 -19.98
N PRO A 11 11.46 -8.34 -20.44
CA PRO A 11 12.54 -8.27 -21.41
C PRO A 11 13.86 -8.79 -20.81
N GLU A 12 14.78 -9.20 -21.69
CA GLU A 12 16.15 -9.55 -21.29
C GLU A 12 16.80 -8.41 -20.49
N GLY A 13 17.49 -8.76 -19.40
CA GLY A 13 18.11 -7.79 -18.51
C GLY A 13 17.18 -7.15 -17.47
N TYR A 14 15.89 -7.46 -17.46
CA TYR A 14 14.97 -6.99 -16.42
C TYR A 14 15.43 -7.45 -15.02
N ARG A 15 15.47 -6.51 -14.08
CA ARG A 15 15.74 -6.76 -12.66
C ARG A 15 14.59 -6.21 -11.84
N GLY A 16 14.07 -7.01 -10.93
CA GLY A 16 13.01 -6.57 -10.02
C GLY A 16 12.79 -7.56 -8.88
N GLU A 17 11.96 -7.16 -7.95
CA GLU A 17 11.72 -7.89 -6.71
C GLU A 17 10.53 -8.84 -6.83
N ILE A 18 10.57 -9.93 -6.05
CA ILE A 18 9.46 -10.87 -5.89
C ILE A 18 9.35 -11.19 -4.41
N ASN A 19 8.22 -10.85 -3.79
CA ASN A 19 7.96 -11.24 -2.41
C ASN A 19 7.56 -12.73 -2.36
N LEU A 20 8.49 -13.60 -1.98
CA LEU A 20 8.26 -15.03 -1.84
C LEU A 20 7.54 -15.40 -0.53
N GLY A 21 7.60 -14.54 0.49
CA GLY A 21 6.97 -14.75 1.79
C GLY A 21 5.49 -14.37 1.85
N ILE A 22 4.96 -13.71 0.82
CA ILE A 22 3.58 -13.20 0.84
C ILE A 22 2.52 -14.31 0.95
N ASP A 23 2.79 -15.51 0.42
CA ASP A 23 1.87 -16.65 0.53
C ASP A 23 1.78 -17.18 1.96
N SER A 24 2.92 -17.34 2.64
CA SER A 24 2.96 -17.82 4.03
C SER A 24 2.39 -16.75 4.97
N TRP A 25 2.76 -15.49 4.76
CA TRP A 25 2.24 -14.39 5.56
C TRP A 25 0.72 -14.27 5.45
N MET A 26 0.15 -14.35 4.23
CA MET A 26 -1.31 -14.32 4.07
C MET A 26 -2.01 -15.55 4.65
N ALA A 27 -1.35 -16.72 4.71
CA ALA A 27 -1.88 -17.88 5.41
C ALA A 27 -1.98 -17.63 6.92
N GLU A 28 -0.94 -17.09 7.54
CA GLU A 28 -0.93 -16.73 8.97
C GLU A 28 -2.01 -15.69 9.30
N VAL A 29 -2.16 -14.66 8.45
CA VAL A 29 -3.21 -13.65 8.60
C VAL A 29 -4.61 -14.28 8.48
N PHE A 30 -4.79 -15.21 7.54
CA PHE A 30 -6.06 -15.93 7.38
C PHE A 30 -6.38 -16.80 8.59
N GLU A 31 -5.41 -17.53 9.14
CA GLU A 31 -5.59 -18.38 10.32
C GLU A 31 -5.92 -17.57 11.58
N THR A 32 -5.34 -16.38 11.71
CA THR A 32 -5.52 -15.51 12.89
C THR A 32 -6.90 -14.83 12.93
N LEU A 33 -7.46 -14.47 11.77
CA LEU A 33 -8.74 -13.77 11.69
C LEU A 33 -9.89 -14.76 11.63
N ASP A 34 -10.82 -14.80 12.59
CA ASP A 34 -12.01 -15.65 12.49
C ASP A 34 -13.01 -15.11 11.45
N ARG A 35 -13.31 -13.81 11.54
CA ARG A 35 -14.24 -13.09 10.66
C ARG A 35 -13.95 -11.60 10.70
N GLY A 36 -13.97 -10.94 9.55
CA GLY A 36 -13.78 -9.49 9.47
C GLY A 36 -13.05 -9.05 8.21
N PHE A 37 -12.23 -8.02 8.34
CA PHE A 37 -11.49 -7.40 7.26
C PHE A 37 -10.00 -7.29 7.57
N THR A 38 -9.18 -7.32 6.52
CA THR A 38 -7.80 -6.85 6.54
C THR A 38 -7.72 -5.56 5.73
N LEU A 39 -6.95 -4.59 6.21
CA LEU A 39 -6.67 -3.34 5.50
C LEU A 39 -5.16 -3.20 5.37
N SER A 40 -4.64 -3.31 4.15
CA SER A 40 -3.22 -3.17 3.85
C SER A 40 -2.99 -1.80 3.19
N ILE A 41 -2.11 -1.00 3.77
CA ILE A 41 -1.78 0.34 3.31
C ILE A 41 -0.26 0.40 3.12
N ASP A 42 0.19 0.56 1.88
CA ASP A 42 1.61 0.61 1.57
C ASP A 42 1.87 1.29 0.23
N TYR A 43 3.13 1.63 -0.04
CA TYR A 43 3.56 2.06 -1.36
C TYR A 43 3.90 0.86 -2.24
N GLY A 44 3.37 0.88 -3.45
CA GLY A 44 3.47 -0.24 -4.37
C GLY A 44 2.56 -0.09 -5.56
N GLU A 45 2.48 -1.16 -6.35
CA GLU A 45 1.75 -1.14 -7.61
C GLU A 45 1.07 -2.49 -7.89
N LEU A 46 0.14 -2.48 -8.86
CA LEU A 46 -0.36 -3.71 -9.45
C LEU A 46 0.73 -4.33 -10.35
N SER A 47 0.70 -5.66 -10.53
CA SER A 47 1.74 -6.36 -11.27
C SER A 47 1.94 -5.83 -12.70
N LYS A 48 0.88 -5.37 -13.36
CA LYS A 48 0.97 -4.78 -14.71
C LYS A 48 1.87 -3.53 -14.76
N ASP A 49 1.86 -2.75 -13.68
CA ASP A 49 2.58 -1.47 -13.58
C ASP A 49 3.95 -1.72 -12.95
N LEU A 50 4.01 -2.51 -11.86
CA LEU A 50 5.23 -2.89 -11.17
C LEU A 50 6.23 -3.60 -12.08
N TYR A 51 5.75 -4.48 -12.96
CA TYR A 51 6.60 -5.24 -13.88
C TYR A 51 6.73 -4.60 -15.27
N SER A 52 6.36 -3.33 -15.40
CA SER A 52 6.52 -2.55 -16.64
C SER A 52 7.97 -2.10 -16.85
N SER A 53 8.26 -1.55 -18.03
CA SER A 53 9.58 -0.96 -18.35
C SER A 53 9.99 0.16 -17.39
N LYS A 54 9.02 0.85 -16.76
CA LYS A 54 9.25 1.93 -15.78
C LYS A 54 10.10 1.46 -14.59
N TYR A 55 9.90 0.23 -14.14
CA TYR A 55 10.60 -0.34 -12.98
C TYR A 55 11.52 -1.50 -13.38
N SER A 56 12.12 -1.41 -14.57
CA SER A 56 13.00 -2.47 -15.11
C SER A 56 14.33 -2.66 -14.36
N ASN A 57 14.66 -1.74 -13.46
CA ASN A 57 15.80 -1.83 -12.54
C ASN A 57 15.39 -2.12 -11.08
N GLY A 58 14.13 -2.49 -10.87
CA GLY A 58 13.57 -2.79 -9.55
C GLY A 58 13.12 -1.56 -8.78
N THR A 59 12.66 -1.81 -7.56
CA THR A 59 12.08 -0.84 -6.63
C THR A 59 12.75 -0.86 -5.26
N LEU A 60 13.82 -1.67 -5.10
CA LEU A 60 14.59 -1.72 -3.86
C LEU A 60 15.15 -0.34 -3.50
N MET A 61 14.82 0.11 -2.29
CA MET A 61 15.35 1.30 -1.66
C MET A 61 15.94 0.98 -0.30
N CYS A 62 17.00 1.70 0.04
CA CYS A 62 17.65 1.64 1.34
C CYS A 62 17.64 3.04 1.95
N TYR A 63 17.30 3.14 3.24
CA TYR A 63 17.23 4.41 3.95
C TYR A 63 18.14 4.40 5.18
N ASN A 64 18.96 5.45 5.32
CA ASN A 64 19.80 5.69 6.50
C ASN A 64 19.87 7.19 6.79
N GLN A 65 19.51 7.62 8.00
CA GLN A 65 19.59 9.03 8.43
C GLN A 65 18.96 10.03 7.42
N HIS A 66 17.77 9.71 6.91
CA HIS A 66 17.04 10.48 5.88
C HIS A 66 17.74 10.61 4.51
N GLN A 67 18.76 9.80 4.25
CA GLN A 67 19.35 9.61 2.93
C GLN A 67 18.87 8.30 2.33
N TYR A 68 18.73 8.25 1.00
CA TYR A 68 18.29 7.06 0.28
C TYR A 68 19.33 6.62 -0.75
N THR A 69 19.41 5.30 -0.96
CA THR A 69 20.31 4.64 -1.92
C THR A 69 19.67 3.34 -2.40
N ASN A 70 20.08 2.82 -3.55
CA ASN A 70 19.67 1.48 -4.03
C ASN A 70 20.71 0.40 -3.71
N ASN A 71 21.73 0.71 -2.91
CA ASN A 71 22.81 -0.22 -2.58
C ASN A 71 22.59 -0.90 -1.21
N PRO A 72 22.15 -2.17 -1.17
CA PRO A 72 21.90 -2.89 0.08
C PRO A 72 23.19 -3.28 0.83
N TYR A 73 24.36 -3.16 0.19
CA TYR A 73 25.65 -3.52 0.79
C TYR A 73 26.31 -2.36 1.56
N GLN A 74 25.67 -1.19 1.60
CA GLN A 74 26.08 -0.09 2.45
C GLN A 74 25.49 -0.26 3.86
N ASN A 75 26.15 0.29 4.89
CA ASN A 75 25.61 0.42 6.25
C ASN A 75 24.86 -0.82 6.80
N ILE A 76 25.43 -2.02 6.60
CA ILE A 76 24.77 -3.30 6.94
C ILE A 76 24.33 -3.31 8.41
N GLY A 77 23.06 -3.63 8.65
CA GLY A 77 22.43 -3.63 9.98
C GLY A 77 22.01 -2.24 10.50
N SER A 78 22.36 -1.17 9.78
CA SER A 78 22.12 0.22 10.15
C SER A 78 21.34 1.02 9.10
N GLN A 79 20.82 0.35 8.07
CA GLN A 79 19.90 0.94 7.09
C GLN A 79 18.65 0.09 6.96
N ASP A 80 17.52 0.74 6.74
CA ASP A 80 16.28 0.08 6.35
C ASP A 80 16.37 -0.34 4.87
N ILE A 81 15.73 -1.45 4.50
CA ILE A 81 15.69 -1.98 3.13
C ILE A 81 14.25 -2.33 2.80
N THR A 82 13.70 -1.67 1.79
CA THR A 82 12.31 -1.83 1.38
C THR A 82 12.20 -1.98 -0.13
N SER A 83 11.03 -2.41 -0.61
CA SER A 83 10.68 -2.45 -2.03
C SER A 83 9.18 -2.18 -2.17
N PHE A 84 8.73 -1.90 -3.38
CA PHE A 84 7.30 -1.74 -3.63
C PHE A 84 6.53 -3.03 -3.34
N VAL A 85 5.33 -2.89 -2.79
CA VAL A 85 4.39 -4.01 -2.65
C VAL A 85 3.78 -4.36 -4.01
N ASP A 86 3.82 -5.63 -4.39
CA ASP A 86 3.00 -6.17 -5.50
C ASP A 86 1.59 -6.45 -4.98
N PHE A 87 0.68 -5.50 -5.17
CA PHE A 87 -0.70 -5.62 -4.70
C PHE A 87 -1.49 -6.70 -5.45
N THR A 88 -1.13 -7.02 -6.69
CA THR A 88 -1.77 -8.14 -7.42
C THR A 88 -1.38 -9.47 -6.79
N SER A 89 -0.11 -9.62 -6.43
CA SER A 89 0.39 -10.77 -5.68
C SER A 89 -0.25 -10.90 -4.30
N LEU A 90 -0.46 -9.78 -3.61
CA LEU A 90 -1.11 -9.72 -2.30
C LEU A 90 -2.57 -10.18 -2.36
N MET A 91 -3.35 -9.58 -3.28
CA MET A 91 -4.74 -9.97 -3.53
C MET A 91 -4.87 -11.47 -3.79
N LYS A 92 -4.09 -11.98 -4.76
CA LYS A 92 -4.09 -13.40 -5.14
C LYS A 92 -3.68 -14.32 -4.00
N ALA A 93 -2.70 -13.92 -3.18
CA ALA A 93 -2.26 -14.69 -2.02
C ALA A 93 -3.38 -14.81 -0.97
N GLY A 94 -4.08 -13.70 -0.69
CA GLY A 94 -5.26 -13.73 0.17
C GLY A 94 -6.40 -14.58 -0.39
N GLU A 95 -6.74 -14.39 -1.67
CA GLU A 95 -7.81 -15.13 -2.36
C GLU A 95 -7.56 -16.64 -2.35
N LYS A 96 -6.30 -17.06 -2.48
CA LYS A 96 -5.90 -18.47 -2.37
C LYS A 96 -6.21 -19.08 -1.00
N GLN A 97 -6.16 -18.28 0.08
CA GLN A 97 -6.53 -18.74 1.43
C GLN A 97 -8.04 -18.69 1.68
N GLY A 98 -8.79 -17.97 0.85
CA GLY A 98 -10.24 -17.79 0.99
C GLY A 98 -10.65 -16.39 1.44
N PHE A 99 -9.74 -15.42 1.46
CA PHE A 99 -10.15 -14.01 1.53
C PHE A 99 -10.88 -13.60 0.25
N ILE A 100 -11.78 -12.62 0.38
CA ILE A 100 -12.44 -11.96 -0.75
C ILE A 100 -11.91 -10.53 -0.83
N THR A 101 -11.33 -10.15 -1.96
CA THR A 101 -10.92 -8.76 -2.23
C THR A 101 -12.15 -7.88 -2.37
N GLN A 102 -12.30 -6.90 -1.48
CA GLN A 102 -13.47 -6.03 -1.43
C GLN A 102 -13.21 -4.65 -2.06
N GLY A 103 -11.95 -4.23 -2.17
CA GLY A 103 -11.61 -2.94 -2.75
C GLY A 103 -10.11 -2.69 -2.83
N TYR A 104 -9.72 -1.86 -3.80
CA TYR A 104 -8.36 -1.38 -4.00
C TYR A 104 -8.42 0.07 -4.49
N ALA A 105 -7.74 0.97 -3.80
CA ALA A 105 -7.79 2.40 -4.08
C ALA A 105 -6.45 3.08 -3.79
N LEU A 106 -6.28 4.30 -4.31
CA LEU A 106 -5.23 5.20 -3.83
C LEU A 106 -5.60 5.71 -2.45
N GLN A 107 -4.61 5.94 -1.59
CA GLN A 107 -4.79 6.50 -0.24
C GLN A 107 -5.52 7.84 -0.30
N ARG A 108 -5.18 8.72 -1.25
CA ARG A 108 -5.90 9.99 -1.42
C ARG A 108 -7.40 9.79 -1.60
N ARG A 109 -7.81 8.85 -2.48
CA ARG A 109 -9.22 8.56 -2.76
C ARG A 109 -9.89 7.92 -1.56
N PHE A 110 -9.19 7.00 -0.91
CA PHE A 110 -9.67 6.37 0.32
C PHE A 110 -9.95 7.39 1.42
N LEU A 111 -9.04 8.34 1.66
CA LEU A 111 -9.22 9.38 2.67
C LEU A 111 -10.28 10.41 2.27
N GLU A 112 -10.30 10.86 1.01
CA GLU A 112 -11.33 11.75 0.45
C GLU A 112 -12.74 11.17 0.70
N ASN A 113 -12.92 9.90 0.37
CA ASN A 113 -14.17 9.16 0.56
C ASN A 113 -14.58 9.02 2.04
N LEU A 114 -13.62 8.98 2.96
CA LEU A 114 -13.87 8.95 4.40
C LEU A 114 -14.12 10.34 5.02
N GLY A 115 -14.24 11.39 4.20
CA GLY A 115 -14.59 12.73 4.65
C GLY A 115 -13.39 13.61 5.00
N PHE A 116 -12.22 13.36 4.38
CA PHE A 116 -10.99 14.13 4.60
C PHE A 116 -11.22 15.65 4.68
N TYR A 117 -11.97 16.23 3.72
CA TYR A 117 -12.21 17.68 3.69
C TYR A 117 -13.02 18.17 4.88
N SER A 118 -14.01 17.41 5.34
CA SER A 118 -14.77 17.75 6.55
C SER A 118 -13.87 17.76 7.79
N TYR A 119 -12.92 16.82 7.89
CA TYR A 119 -11.93 16.83 8.97
C TYR A 119 -10.97 18.02 8.84
N LEU A 120 -10.56 18.37 7.63
CA LEU A 120 -9.68 19.50 7.37
C LEU A 120 -10.33 20.83 7.78
N ASP A 121 -11.60 21.01 7.44
CA ASP A 121 -12.38 22.20 7.79
C ASP A 121 -12.65 22.28 9.31
N SER A 122 -12.84 21.12 9.96
CA SER A 122 -13.04 21.07 11.42
C SER A 122 -11.82 21.53 12.24
N LEU A 123 -10.63 21.66 11.64
CA LEU A 123 -9.43 22.14 12.36
C LEU A 123 -9.64 23.55 12.92
N ASP A 124 -10.41 24.39 12.23
CA ASP A 124 -10.61 25.78 12.64
C ASP A 124 -11.43 25.89 13.92
N THR A 125 -12.29 24.90 14.22
CA THR A 125 -13.11 24.85 15.44
C THR A 125 -12.42 24.16 16.61
N LYS A 126 -11.27 23.50 16.40
CA LYS A 126 -10.52 22.86 17.48
C LYS A 126 -9.85 23.90 18.38
N GLU A 127 -9.83 23.63 19.69
CA GLU A 127 -9.09 24.42 20.69
C GLU A 127 -7.58 24.14 20.62
N LEU A 128 -6.96 24.60 19.53
CA LEU A 128 -5.53 24.49 19.25
C LEU A 128 -4.96 25.88 18.94
N SER A 129 -3.66 26.08 19.19
CA SER A 129 -2.97 27.28 18.73
C SER A 129 -3.00 27.36 17.19
N TYR A 130 -2.97 28.59 16.66
CA TYR A 130 -2.91 28.82 15.22
C TYR A 130 -1.78 28.02 14.54
N ALA A 131 -0.57 28.08 15.11
CA ALA A 131 0.58 27.33 14.59
C ALA A 131 0.33 25.82 14.54
N ARG A 132 -0.36 25.24 15.53
CA ARG A 132 -0.67 23.80 15.54
C ARG A 132 -1.74 23.44 14.50
N LYS A 133 -2.71 24.32 14.26
CA LYS A 133 -3.71 24.15 13.18
C LYS A 133 -3.04 24.12 11.81
N GLU A 134 -2.13 25.06 11.55
CA GLU A 134 -1.39 25.12 10.28
C GLU A 134 -0.50 23.89 10.05
N LEU A 135 0.24 23.45 11.07
CA LEU A 135 1.04 22.21 10.96
C LEU A 135 0.15 20.98 10.70
N SER A 136 -1.01 20.90 11.35
CA SER A 136 -1.97 19.81 11.12
C SER A 136 -2.53 19.86 9.69
N ARG A 137 -2.83 21.06 9.18
CA ARG A 137 -3.33 21.27 7.82
C ARG A 137 -2.30 20.84 6.78
N ILE A 138 -1.02 21.16 6.97
CA ILE A 138 0.09 20.73 6.10
C ILE A 138 0.20 19.20 6.13
N ALA A 139 0.33 18.60 7.32
CA ALA A 139 0.47 17.15 7.46
C ALA A 139 -0.71 16.37 6.84
N MET A 140 -1.94 16.86 7.03
CA MET A 140 -3.12 16.27 6.41
C MET A 140 -3.05 16.37 4.88
N LYS A 141 -2.66 17.52 4.32
CA LYS A 141 -2.54 17.67 2.86
C LYS A 141 -1.48 16.74 2.27
N THR A 142 -0.36 16.52 2.96
CA THR A 142 0.67 15.53 2.56
C THR A 142 0.11 14.10 2.44
N LEU A 143 -0.93 13.74 3.22
CA LEU A 143 -1.54 12.42 3.14
C LEU A 143 -2.33 12.16 1.85
N ILE A 144 -2.79 13.23 1.19
CA ILE A 144 -3.58 13.15 -0.06
C ILE A 144 -2.83 13.67 -1.28
N ASP A 145 -1.64 14.25 -1.08
CA ASP A 145 -0.80 14.76 -2.15
C ASP A 145 -0.30 13.61 -3.04
N PRO A 146 -0.59 13.61 -4.36
CA PRO A 146 -0.18 12.53 -5.27
C PRO A 146 1.33 12.33 -5.36
N ASP A 147 2.12 13.36 -5.09
CA ASP A 147 3.59 13.30 -5.17
C ASP A 147 4.23 12.88 -3.83
N ASP A 148 3.45 12.83 -2.74
CA ASP A 148 3.85 12.30 -1.42
C ASP A 148 3.08 11.00 -1.09
N TYR A 149 2.31 10.97 0.01
CA TYR A 149 1.65 9.76 0.50
C TYR A 149 0.33 9.46 -0.21
N GLY A 150 -0.19 10.39 -1.02
CA GLY A 150 -1.47 10.22 -1.70
C GLY A 150 -1.49 9.10 -2.73
N ASP A 151 -0.32 8.72 -3.26
CA ASP A 151 -0.16 7.59 -4.19
C ASP A 151 0.09 6.24 -3.49
N PHE A 152 0.07 6.20 -2.16
CA PHE A 152 0.00 4.92 -1.44
C PHE A 152 -1.25 4.16 -1.87
N LYS A 153 -1.21 2.85 -1.77
CA LYS A 153 -2.32 1.99 -2.17
C LYS A 153 -2.97 1.42 -0.91
N VAL A 154 -4.29 1.32 -0.94
CA VAL A 154 -5.11 0.77 0.12
C VAL A 154 -5.86 -0.43 -0.45
N LEU A 155 -5.62 -1.61 0.12
CA LEU A 155 -6.30 -2.85 -0.20
C LEU A 155 -7.14 -3.30 0.99
N ILE A 156 -8.40 -3.63 0.74
CA ILE A 156 -9.26 -4.29 1.72
C ILE A 156 -9.65 -5.69 1.24
N GLN A 157 -9.45 -6.68 2.11
CA GLN A 157 -9.95 -8.04 1.91
C GLN A 157 -10.79 -8.47 3.11
N SER A 158 -11.65 -9.47 2.92
CA SER A 158 -12.60 -9.92 3.94
C SER A 158 -12.64 -11.43 4.09
N LYS A 159 -12.91 -11.90 5.31
CA LYS A 159 -13.12 -13.32 5.64
C LYS A 159 -14.44 -13.46 6.40
N GLY A 160 -15.27 -14.42 5.97
CA GLY A 160 -16.55 -14.71 6.62
C GLY A 160 -17.59 -13.58 6.50
N ILE A 161 -17.46 -12.71 5.49
CA ILE A 161 -18.39 -11.64 5.15
C ILE A 161 -18.96 -11.94 3.76
N ILE A 162 -20.25 -12.26 3.69
CA ILE A 162 -20.91 -12.82 2.49
C ILE A 162 -21.86 -11.79 1.82
N LYS A 163 -22.14 -10.66 2.48
CA LYS A 163 -23.05 -9.62 1.97
C LYS A 163 -22.27 -8.45 1.37
N ASP A 164 -22.90 -7.74 0.42
CA ASP A 164 -22.46 -6.44 -0.08
C ASP A 164 -22.48 -5.42 1.07
N ILE A 165 -21.34 -5.26 1.74
CA ILE A 165 -21.14 -4.22 2.73
C ILE A 165 -20.65 -2.99 1.99
N GLU A 166 -21.36 -1.88 2.16
CA GLU A 166 -20.92 -0.61 1.60
C GLU A 166 -19.68 -0.12 2.36
N LEU A 167 -18.52 -0.17 1.69
CA LEU A 167 -17.26 0.29 2.24
C LEU A 167 -17.03 1.74 1.84
N LEU A 168 -17.34 2.67 2.74
CA LEU A 168 -17.29 4.12 2.49
C LEU A 168 -16.01 4.56 1.79
N GLY A 169 -14.84 4.11 2.26
CA GLY A 169 -13.53 4.47 1.70
C GLY A 169 -13.28 4.00 0.26
N PHE A 170 -14.09 3.07 -0.27
CA PHE A 170 -13.93 2.49 -1.60
C PHE A 170 -15.09 2.83 -2.55
N LYS A 171 -15.88 3.86 -2.23
CA LYS A 171 -16.89 4.40 -3.16
C LYS A 171 -16.20 5.01 -4.38
N ASN A 172 -16.80 4.81 -5.56
CA ASN A 172 -16.36 5.42 -6.82
C ASN A 172 -16.73 6.90 -6.89
#